data_AF-A0A3B0TA34-F1
#
_entry.id   AF-A0A3B0TA34-F1
#
_cell.length_a   1.000
_cell.length_b   1.000
_cell.length_c   1.000
_cell.angle_alpha   90.00
_cell.angle_beta   90.00
_cell.angle_gamma   90.00
#
_symmetry.space_group_name_H-M   'P 1'
#
loop_
_entity.id
_entity.type
_entity.pdbx_description
1 polymer ?
#
loop_
_entity_poly.entity_id
_entity_poly.type
_entity_poly.pdbx_seq_one_letter_code
_entity_poly.pdbx_strand_id
1 'polypeptide(L)'
;MTHLGGKLSFKIAPPVLILSVHFSAENEQVILMESAVKIRRLVLRNGHSIRSGSRSTGLSRKTIRKHVNDASPPSYHRNALPALHKLAGFEGWLEACYEQDLTRPSREHRSALKLYGLVSV
;
A
#
# COMPACT_ATOMS: atom_id res chain seq x y z
N MET A 1 4.73 25.07 49.57
CA MET A 1 6.06 25.32 48.96
C MET A 1 6.57 23.96 48.51
N THR A 2 6.68 23.59 47.24
CA THR A 2 6.84 24.29 45.96
C THR A 2 6.36 23.34 44.86
N HIS A 3 5.81 23.90 43.79
CA HIS A 3 5.53 23.25 42.51
C HIS A 3 6.70 22.39 42.02
N LEU A 4 6.40 21.35 41.22
CA LEU A 4 6.83 21.27 39.81
C LEU A 4 6.17 20.05 39.14
N GLY A 5 5.12 20.34 38.36
CA GLY A 5 4.54 19.39 37.43
C GLY A 5 5.47 19.17 36.24
N GLY A 6 5.94 17.93 36.08
CA GLY A 6 6.56 17.48 34.85
C GLY A 6 5.48 17.14 33.83
N LYS A 7 5.14 18.09 32.95
CA LYS A 7 4.33 17.83 31.76
C LYS A 7 5.09 16.84 30.88
N LEU A 8 4.75 15.56 30.91
CA LEU A 8 5.11 14.62 29.85
C LEU A 8 4.24 14.98 28.64
N SER A 9 4.69 15.99 27.91
CA SER A 9 4.18 16.30 26.58
C SER A 9 4.45 15.09 25.69
N PHE A 10 3.45 14.22 25.52
CA PHE A 10 3.44 13.23 24.45
C PHE A 10 3.37 14.02 23.14
N LYS A 11 4.53 14.44 22.64
CA LYS A 11 4.65 14.96 21.28
C LYS A 11 4.22 13.82 20.38
N ILE A 12 2.99 13.90 19.87
CA ILE A 12 2.59 13.15 18.68
C ILE A 12 3.56 13.62 17.61
N ALA A 13 4.63 12.83 17.41
CA ALA A 13 5.59 13.07 16.38
C ALA A 13 4.85 13.00 15.03
N PRO A 14 5.19 13.87 14.06
CA PRO A 14 4.62 13.80 12.72
C PRO A 14 4.84 12.40 12.14
N PRO A 15 3.94 11.93 11.25
CA PRO A 15 3.86 10.55 10.82
C PRO A 15 5.24 10.08 10.37
N VAL A 16 5.74 9.08 11.09
CA VAL A 16 7.04 8.47 10.85
C VAL A 16 7.07 8.03 9.39
N LEU A 17 7.97 8.65 8.62
CA LEU A 17 8.34 8.19 7.29
C LEU A 17 8.85 6.76 7.44
N ILE A 18 7.99 5.78 7.16
CA ILE A 18 8.37 4.37 7.05
C ILE A 18 9.24 4.25 5.80
N LEU A 19 10.55 4.39 6.01
CA LEU A 19 11.56 4.13 5.01
C LEU A 19 11.62 2.62 4.75
N SER A 20 11.33 2.27 3.49
CA SER A 20 11.65 1.00 2.82
C SER A 20 11.10 -0.26 3.48
N VAL A 21 9.80 -0.49 3.28
CA VAL A 21 9.37 -1.85 2.94
C VAL A 21 10.14 -2.21 1.67
N HIS A 22 11.06 -3.17 1.75
CA HIS A 22 11.54 -3.89 0.59
C HIS A 22 10.33 -4.66 0.02
N PHE A 23 9.47 -3.92 -0.68
CA PHE A 23 8.37 -4.48 -1.44
C PHE A 23 9.05 -5.21 -2.59
N SER A 24 9.21 -6.52 -2.43
CA SER A 24 9.69 -7.40 -3.49
C SER A 24 8.93 -7.04 -4.76
N ALA A 25 9.66 -6.44 -5.69
CA ALA A 25 9.15 -5.88 -6.92
C ALA A 25 8.71 -7.01 -7.85
N GLU A 26 7.57 -7.61 -7.55
CA GLU A 26 6.86 -8.44 -8.52
C GLU A 26 6.14 -7.50 -9.50
N ASN A 27 6.91 -6.95 -10.44
CA ASN A 27 6.50 -6.48 -11.77
C ASN A 27 5.09 -5.88 -11.94
N GLU A 28 4.62 -4.98 -11.07
CA GLU A 28 3.53 -4.07 -11.41
C GLU A 28 4.09 -2.93 -12.26
N GLN A 29 4.49 -3.24 -13.50
CA GLN A 29 4.80 -2.23 -14.50
C GLN A 29 3.49 -1.55 -14.92
N VAL A 30 3.12 -0.51 -14.19
CA VAL A 30 2.07 0.42 -14.60
C VAL A 30 2.52 1.07 -15.91
N ILE A 31 1.81 0.78 -16.99
CA ILE A 31 2.07 1.33 -18.31
C ILE A 31 1.52 2.74 -18.36
N LEU A 32 2.43 3.70 -18.32
CA LEU A 32 2.10 5.09 -18.54
C LEU A 32 1.68 5.32 -20.01
N MET A 33 0.89 6.38 -20.23
CA MET A 33 0.40 6.76 -21.55
C MET A 33 1.54 6.91 -22.58
N GLU A 34 2.66 7.49 -22.16
CA GLU A 34 3.85 7.63 -23.01
C GLU A 34 4.41 6.29 -23.51
N SER A 35 4.38 5.26 -22.68
CA SER A 35 4.84 3.91 -23.00
C SER A 35 3.90 3.24 -23.99
N ALA A 36 2.59 3.41 -23.83
CA ALA A 36 1.59 2.92 -24.80
C ALA A 36 1.79 3.56 -26.19
N VAL A 37 2.03 4.87 -26.25
CA VAL A 37 2.30 5.58 -27.52
C VAL A 37 3.62 5.12 -28.15
N LYS A 38 4.68 4.93 -27.35
CA LYS A 38 5.98 4.42 -27.82
C LYS A 38 5.82 3.04 -28.46
N ILE A 39 5.07 2.12 -27.83
CA ILE A 39 4.77 0.79 -28.37
C ILE A 39 4.08 0.89 -29.73
N ARG A 40 3.05 1.74 -29.84
CA ARG A 40 2.29 1.91 -31.10
C ARG A 40 3.16 2.46 -32.22
N ARG A 41 3.98 3.48 -31.95
CA ARG A 41 4.94 4.00 -32.94
C ARG A 41 5.93 2.92 -33.38
N LEU A 42 6.46 2.16 -32.43
CA LEU A 42 7.44 1.11 -32.69
C LEU A 42 6.89 0.03 -33.64
N VAL A 43 5.63 -0.39 -33.46
CA VAL A 43 5.05 -1.46 -34.30
C VAL A 43 4.41 -0.93 -35.57
N LEU A 44 3.54 0.09 -35.46
CA LEU A 44 2.72 0.58 -36.57
C LEU A 44 3.46 1.53 -37.50
N ARG A 45 4.37 2.37 -36.96
CA ARG A 45 5.12 3.35 -37.77
C ARG A 45 6.47 2.81 -38.21
N ASN A 46 7.21 2.19 -37.29
CA ASN A 46 8.56 1.71 -37.56
C ASN A 46 8.60 0.26 -38.09
N GLY A 47 7.44 -0.43 -38.15
CA GLY A 47 7.32 -1.76 -38.73
C GLY A 47 7.98 -2.89 -37.92
N HIS A 48 8.34 -2.66 -36.66
CA HIS A 48 8.94 -3.71 -35.84
C HIS A 48 7.92 -4.81 -35.52
N SER A 49 8.36 -6.07 -35.59
CA SER A 49 7.54 -7.19 -35.16
C SER A 49 7.27 -7.13 -33.66
N ILE A 50 6.15 -7.72 -33.21
CA ILE A 50 5.78 -7.84 -31.79
C ILE A 50 6.90 -8.50 -30.96
N ARG A 51 7.62 -9.47 -31.55
CA ARG A 51 8.77 -10.12 -30.88
C ARG A 51 9.93 -9.15 -30.69
N SER A 52 10.24 -8.35 -31.72
CA SER A 52 11.28 -7.32 -31.64
C SER A 52 10.92 -6.26 -30.60
N GLY A 53 9.66 -5.78 -30.62
CA GLY A 53 9.16 -4.82 -29.63
C GLY A 53 9.24 -5.34 -28.19
N SER A 54 8.99 -6.63 -27.97
CA SER A 54 9.10 -7.26 -26.64
C SER A 54 10.53 -7.27 -26.13
N ARG A 55 11.51 -7.58 -26.99
CA ARG A 55 12.93 -7.52 -26.64
C ARG A 55 13.41 -6.09 -26.35
N SER A 56 12.94 -5.11 -27.12
CA SER A 56 13.38 -3.71 -26.96
C SER A 56 12.72 -2.99 -25.78
N THR A 57 11.47 -3.32 -25.45
CA THR A 57 10.70 -2.64 -24.39
C THR A 57 10.69 -3.40 -23.06
N GLY A 58 11.14 -4.67 -23.04
CA GLY A 58 11.00 -5.54 -21.87
C GLY A 58 9.56 -5.96 -21.56
N LEU A 59 8.58 -5.51 -22.34
CA LEU A 59 7.17 -5.82 -22.14
C LEU A 59 6.80 -7.18 -22.71
N SER A 60 5.80 -7.81 -22.08
CA SER A 60 5.24 -9.05 -22.60
C SER A 60 4.64 -8.82 -24.00
N ARG A 61 4.75 -9.84 -24.86
CA ARG A 61 4.14 -9.81 -26.20
C ARG A 61 2.62 -9.58 -26.14
N LYS A 62 1.96 -10.05 -25.08
CA LYS A 62 0.52 -9.85 -24.84
C LYS A 62 0.21 -8.36 -24.61
N THR A 63 1.02 -7.70 -23.80
CA THR A 63 0.92 -6.26 -23.52
C THR A 63 1.13 -5.42 -24.77
N ILE A 64 2.14 -5.74 -25.57
CA ILE A 64 2.40 -5.05 -26.83
C ILE A 64 1.22 -5.24 -27.79
N ARG A 65 0.74 -6.49 -27.95
CA ARG A 65 -0.42 -6.78 -28.80
C ARG A 65 -1.67 -6.02 -28.34
N LYS A 66 -1.91 -5.94 -27.03
CA LYS A 66 -3.01 -5.14 -26.45
C LYS A 66 -2.93 -3.69 -26.94
N HIS A 67 -1.79 -3.03 -26.77
CA HIS A 67 -1.65 -1.61 -27.11
C HIS A 67 -1.47 -1.31 -28.60
N VAL A 68 -1.10 -2.31 -29.41
CA VAL A 68 -1.16 -2.19 -30.88
C VAL A 68 -2.59 -2.23 -31.35
N ASN A 69 -3.41 -3.14 -30.82
CA ASN A 69 -4.80 -3.32 -31.23
C ASN A 69 -5.72 -2.23 -30.66
N ASP A 70 -5.51 -1.84 -29.41
CA ASP A 70 -6.32 -0.87 -28.68
C ASP A 70 -5.56 0.46 -28.52
N ALA A 71 -6.16 1.54 -29.02
CA ALA A 71 -5.62 2.91 -28.93
C ALA A 71 -6.05 3.64 -27.66
N SER A 72 -6.95 3.04 -26.88
CA SER A 72 -7.44 3.61 -25.63
C SER A 72 -6.29 3.87 -24.66
N PRO A 73 -6.27 5.01 -23.97
CA PRO A 73 -5.29 5.27 -22.93
C PRO A 73 -5.37 4.18 -21.84
N PRO A 74 -4.22 3.72 -21.30
CA PRO A 74 -4.22 2.86 -20.12
C PRO A 74 -5.00 3.53 -19.00
N SER A 75 -6.04 2.86 -18.51
CA SER A 75 -6.82 3.32 -17.37
C SER A 75 -6.73 2.31 -16.23
N TYR A 76 -6.42 2.82 -15.05
CA TYR A 76 -6.21 2.06 -13.84
C TYR A 76 -7.32 2.40 -12.86
N HIS A 77 -8.32 1.54 -12.77
CA HIS A 77 -9.38 1.65 -11.79
C HIS A 77 -9.20 0.56 -10.74
N ARG A 78 -9.32 0.94 -9.46
CA ARG A 78 -9.51 -0.04 -8.40
C ARG A 78 -10.98 -0.47 -8.45
N ASN A 79 -11.23 -1.75 -8.71
CA ASN A 79 -12.60 -2.28 -8.82
C ASN A 79 -13.34 -2.31 -7.48
N ALA A 80 -12.62 -2.22 -6.36
CA ALA A 80 -13.19 -2.17 -5.03
C ALA A 80 -12.56 -1.03 -4.23
N LEU A 81 -13.33 -0.52 -3.27
CA LEU A 81 -12.75 0.28 -2.19
C LEU A 81 -11.62 -0.52 -1.54
N PRO A 82 -10.57 0.13 -1.03
CA PRO A 82 -9.56 -0.55 -0.23
C PRO A 82 -10.30 -1.37 0.83
N ALA A 83 -9.95 -2.66 0.95
CA ALA A 83 -10.44 -3.45 2.06
C ALA A 83 -10.19 -2.64 3.34
N LEU A 84 -11.21 -2.51 4.18
CA LEU A 84 -11.04 -1.87 5.48
C LEU A 84 -9.82 -2.52 6.16
N HIS A 85 -9.01 -1.72 6.86
CA HIS A 85 -7.82 -2.27 7.51
C HIS A 85 -8.20 -3.44 8.42
N LYS A 86 -7.28 -4.38 8.68
CA LYS A 86 -7.59 -5.65 9.38
C LYS A 86 -8.25 -5.51 10.76
N LEU A 87 -8.11 -4.34 11.38
CA LEU A 87 -8.69 -3.98 12.67
C LEU A 87 -10.06 -3.28 12.57
N ALA A 88 -10.58 -3.12 11.36
CA ALA A 88 -11.87 -2.48 11.14
C ALA A 88 -13.01 -3.29 11.77
N GLY A 89 -13.79 -2.62 12.61
CA GLY A 89 -14.83 -3.22 13.44
C GLY A 89 -14.36 -3.55 14.86
N PHE A 90 -13.07 -3.40 15.18
CA PHE A 90 -12.51 -3.65 16.51
C PHE A 90 -12.02 -2.38 17.22
N GLU A 91 -12.13 -1.21 16.59
CA GLU A 91 -11.60 0.06 17.12
C GLU A 91 -12.14 0.39 18.51
N GLY A 92 -13.46 0.38 18.68
CA GLY A 92 -14.08 0.70 19.97
C GLY A 92 -13.73 -0.31 21.06
N TRP A 93 -13.57 -1.58 20.70
CA TRP A 93 -13.14 -2.61 21.64
C TRP A 93 -11.66 -2.44 22.06
N LEU A 94 -10.78 -2.11 21.09
CA LEU A 94 -9.38 -1.82 21.35
C LEU A 94 -9.22 -0.56 22.21
N GLU A 95 -10.01 0.47 21.94
CA GLU A 95 -10.02 1.72 22.71
C GLU A 95 -10.47 1.48 24.15
N ALA A 96 -11.55 0.72 24.37
CA ALA A 96 -11.98 0.32 25.71
C ALA A 96 -10.91 -0.49 26.47
N CYS A 97 -10.22 -1.40 25.78
CA CYS A 97 -9.11 -2.16 26.38
C CYS A 97 -7.93 -1.26 26.74
N TYR A 98 -7.62 -0.28 25.89
CA TYR A 98 -6.56 0.70 26.10
C TYR A 98 -6.85 1.57 27.33
N GLU A 99 -8.05 2.14 27.43
CA GLU A 99 -8.47 2.95 28.59
C GLU A 99 -8.42 2.15 29.89
N GLN A 100 -8.84 0.88 29.87
CA GLN A 100 -8.70 0.00 31.04
C GLN A 100 -7.23 -0.21 31.44
N ASP A 101 -6.36 -0.41 30.47
CA ASP A 101 -4.95 -0.67 30.75
C ASP A 101 -4.23 0.59 31.23
N LEU A 102 -4.63 1.79 30.79
CA LEU A 102 -4.12 3.06 31.36
C LEU A 102 -4.37 3.19 32.87
N THR A 103 -5.45 2.62 33.39
CA THR A 103 -5.74 2.64 34.84
C THR A 103 -4.89 1.65 35.64
N ARG A 104 -4.25 0.69 34.97
CA ARG A 104 -3.46 -0.36 35.61
C ARG A 104 -1.99 0.03 35.75
N PRO A 105 -1.27 -0.57 36.72
CA PRO A 105 0.19 -0.50 36.75
C PRO A 105 0.80 -0.98 35.42
N SER A 106 1.88 -0.34 34.97
CA SER A 106 2.52 -0.65 33.67
C SER A 106 2.88 -2.13 33.47
N ARG A 107 3.15 -2.86 34.56
CA ARG A 107 3.46 -4.31 34.52
C ARG A 107 2.25 -5.19 34.15
N GLU A 108 1.04 -4.64 34.23
CA GLU A 108 -0.23 -5.35 34.04
C GLU A 108 -0.97 -4.94 32.75
N HIS A 109 -0.37 -4.08 31.94
CA HIS A 109 -0.89 -3.71 30.62
C HIS A 109 -0.98 -4.96 29.73
N ARG A 110 -2.09 -5.13 29.02
CA ARG A 110 -2.28 -6.32 28.16
C ARG A 110 -1.40 -6.18 26.92
N SER A 111 -0.78 -7.29 26.52
CA SER A 111 -0.05 -7.36 25.25
C SER A 111 -1.01 -7.61 24.08
N ALA A 112 -0.56 -7.31 22.86
CA ALA A 112 -1.34 -7.57 21.64
C ALA A 112 -1.77 -9.05 21.52
N LEU A 113 -0.91 -10.01 21.93
CA LEU A 113 -1.26 -11.43 21.97
C LEU A 113 -2.40 -11.73 22.95
N LYS A 114 -2.40 -11.07 24.12
CA LYS A 114 -3.43 -11.24 25.12
C LYS A 114 -4.76 -10.64 24.66
N LEU A 115 -4.72 -9.50 23.96
CA LEU A 115 -5.88 -8.91 23.31
C LEU A 115 -6.44 -9.84 22.21
N TYR A 116 -5.59 -10.37 21.34
CA TYR A 116 -6.01 -11.30 20.29
C TYR A 116 -6.75 -12.53 20.84
N GLY A 117 -6.23 -13.14 21.91
CA GLY A 117 -6.87 -14.29 22.55
C GLY A 117 -8.22 -14.01 23.20
N LEU A 118 -8.56 -12.75 23.50
CA LEU A 118 -9.86 -12.36 24.04
C LEU A 118 -10.95 -12.25 22.97
N VAL A 119 -10.56 -12.02 21.71
CA VAL A 119 -11.49 -11.86 20.58
C VAL A 119 -11.72 -13.18 19.84
N SER A 120 -10.82 -14.16 20.01
CA SER A 120 -10.84 -15.44 19.29
C SER A 120 -11.69 -16.54 19.95
N VAL A 121 -12.69 -16.18 20.77
CA VAL A 121 -13.59 -17.11 21.48
C VAL A 121 -14.99 -16.98 20.92
#